data_AF-A0A1H9J4H2-F1
#
_entry.id   AF-A0A1H9J4H2-F1
#
_cell.length_a   1.000
_cell.length_b   1.000
_cell.length_c   1.000
_cell.angle_alpha   90.00
_cell.angle_beta   90.00
_cell.angle_gamma   90.00
#
_symmetry.space_group_name_H-M   'P 1'
#
loop_
_entity.id
_entity.type
_entity.pdbx_description
1 polymer ?
#
loop_
_entity_poly.entity_id
_entity_poly.type
_entity_poly.pdbx_seq_one_letter_code
_entity_poly.pdbx_strand_id
1 'polypeptide(L)'
;MLKDVYFLNSQGLSEELKSGTFSELRALKHLIVLSVLGVFTFEFPVVIEFSETEISLWKNLGSLLMMIIEGVITYYGVWLTYQANEKGDGKDFFLRFISLSLPVGFKLALYFLLTGLGLAAISALLITGLGSFGVVVSMLIMFLATTAFYGLFFVQLRNHIARVSGYESQ
;
A
#
# COMPACT_ATOMS: atom_id res chain seq x y z
N MET A 1 -20.30 -2.13 15.37
CA MET A 1 -18.84 -1.97 15.59
C MET A 1 -18.13 -1.14 14.51
N LEU A 2 -18.46 -1.32 13.22
CA LEU A 2 -17.73 -0.68 12.11
C LEU A 2 -18.25 0.71 11.65
N LYS A 3 -19.30 1.26 12.28
CA LYS A 3 -19.92 2.53 11.84
C LYS A 3 -18.96 3.73 11.85
N ASP A 4 -17.89 3.67 12.65
CA ASP A 4 -16.92 4.76 12.79
C ASP A 4 -15.63 4.55 11.95
N VAL A 5 -15.64 3.55 11.07
CA VAL A 5 -14.46 3.15 10.26
C VAL A 5 -14.57 3.73 8.86
N TYR A 6 -13.52 4.44 8.44
CA TYR A 6 -13.45 5.10 7.14
C TYR A 6 -12.69 4.20 6.17
N PHE A 7 -13.41 3.63 5.19
CA PHE A 7 -12.82 2.77 4.15
C PHE A 7 -12.43 3.53 2.88
N LEU A 8 -13.21 4.53 2.48
CA LEU A 8 -13.00 5.28 1.23
C LEU A 8 -12.92 6.79 1.44
N ASN A 9 -13.51 7.30 2.53
CA ASN A 9 -13.62 8.72 2.79
C ASN A 9 -12.38 9.26 3.55
N SER A 10 -11.21 9.24 2.91
CA SER A 10 -9.98 9.80 3.50
C SER A 10 -10.07 11.31 3.74
N GLN A 11 -10.92 12.03 3.01
CA GLN A 11 -11.13 13.47 3.17
C GLN A 11 -11.90 13.81 4.45
N GLY A 12 -13.07 13.18 4.67
CA GLY A 12 -13.83 13.38 5.91
C GLY A 12 -13.05 12.97 7.16
N LEU A 13 -12.27 11.88 7.07
CA LEU A 13 -11.35 11.50 8.15
C LEU A 13 -10.26 12.57 8.38
N SER A 14 -9.75 13.18 7.32
CA SER A 14 -8.75 14.25 7.42
C SER A 14 -9.30 15.47 8.14
N GLU A 15 -10.56 15.83 7.93
CA GLU A 15 -11.23 16.96 8.62
C GLU A 15 -11.43 16.68 10.12
N GLU A 16 -11.82 15.45 10.48
CA GLU A 16 -11.94 15.04 11.88
C GLU A 16 -10.59 14.99 12.60
N LEU A 17 -9.54 14.52 11.92
CA LEU A 17 -8.18 14.53 12.45
C LEU A 17 -7.65 15.97 12.62
N LYS A 18 -7.96 16.88 11.68
CA LYS A 18 -7.59 18.31 11.80
C LYS A 18 -8.27 19.00 12.98
N SER A 19 -9.55 18.69 13.21
CA SER A 19 -10.33 19.26 14.31
C SER A 19 -10.02 18.64 15.67
N GLY A 20 -9.22 17.58 15.74
CA GLY A 20 -8.90 16.87 16.98
C GLY A 20 -10.07 16.07 17.57
N THR A 21 -11.15 15.87 16.81
CA THR A 21 -12.35 15.14 17.26
C THR A 21 -12.21 13.62 17.08
N PHE A 22 -11.17 13.17 16.36
CA PHE A 22 -10.89 11.77 16.13
C PHE A 22 -10.04 11.16 17.25
N SER A 23 -10.55 10.13 17.93
CA SER A 23 -9.92 9.54 19.12
C SER A 23 -9.02 8.33 18.81
N GLU A 24 -8.10 8.04 19.73
CA GLU A 24 -7.23 6.84 19.67
C GLU A 24 -8.02 5.53 19.56
N LEU A 25 -9.16 5.42 20.26
CA LEU A 25 -10.02 4.24 20.17
C LEU A 25 -10.54 4.03 18.75
N ARG A 26 -10.83 5.10 18.01
CA ARG A 26 -11.26 5.01 16.60
C ARG A 26 -10.07 4.67 15.69
N ALA A 27 -8.88 5.19 15.98
CA ALA A 27 -7.65 4.79 15.27
C ALA A 27 -7.34 3.30 15.47
N LEU A 28 -7.52 2.78 16.69
CA LEU A 28 -7.38 1.36 16.99
C LEU A 28 -8.36 0.51 16.18
N LYS A 29 -9.62 0.95 16.01
CA LYS A 29 -10.58 0.24 15.12
C LYS A 29 -10.06 0.20 13.68
N HIS A 30 -9.46 1.27 13.17
CA HIS A 30 -8.87 1.29 11.83
C HIS A 30 -7.69 0.32 11.73
N LEU A 31 -6.82 0.29 12.76
CA LEU A 31 -5.72 -0.67 12.83
C LEU A 31 -6.22 -2.12 12.82
N ILE A 32 -7.20 -2.46 13.67
CA ILE A 32 -7.78 -3.81 13.74
C ILE A 32 -8.33 -4.22 12.37
N VAL A 33 -9.08 -3.34 11.71
CA VAL A 33 -9.63 -3.63 10.38
C VAL A 33 -8.51 -3.80 9.35
N LEU A 34 -7.51 -2.93 9.37
CA LEU A 34 -6.34 -3.01 8.49
C LEU A 34 -5.59 -4.35 8.66
N SER A 35 -5.44 -4.81 9.91
CA SER A 35 -4.84 -6.10 10.23
C SER A 35 -5.70 -7.29 9.78
N VAL A 36 -7.02 -7.23 10.01
CA VAL A 36 -7.95 -8.32 9.61
C VAL A 36 -8.01 -8.46 8.09
N LEU A 37 -7.97 -7.34 7.36
CA LEU A 37 -7.98 -7.37 5.89
C LEU A 37 -6.64 -7.81 5.29
N GLY A 38 -5.61 -8.05 6.09
CA GLY A 38 -4.26 -8.32 5.61
C GLY A 38 -3.60 -7.11 4.92
N VAL A 39 -4.27 -5.97 4.83
CA VAL A 39 -3.73 -4.77 4.17
C VAL A 39 -2.51 -4.21 4.92
N PHE A 40 -2.32 -4.58 6.19
CA PHE A 40 -1.10 -4.27 6.93
C PHE A 40 0.16 -4.92 6.34
N THR A 41 0.04 -6.05 5.63
CA THR A 41 1.20 -6.64 4.94
C THR A 41 1.51 -5.91 3.64
N PHE A 42 0.68 -4.92 3.24
CA PHE A 42 0.83 -4.14 2.01
C PHE A 42 1.07 -4.99 0.76
N GLU A 43 0.55 -6.21 0.77
CA GLU A 43 0.72 -7.14 -0.35
C GLU A 43 -0.10 -6.67 -1.55
N PHE A 44 0.51 -6.80 -2.73
CA PHE A 44 -0.19 -6.59 -3.98
C PHE A 44 -1.35 -7.60 -4.08
N PRO A 45 -2.58 -7.18 -4.40
CA PRO A 45 -3.79 -7.99 -4.18
C PRO A 45 -3.92 -9.22 -5.09
N VAL A 46 -3.05 -9.39 -6.09
CA VAL A 46 -3.07 -10.51 -7.03
C VAL A 46 -1.68 -11.14 -7.12
N VAL A 47 -1.58 -12.40 -6.72
CA VAL A 47 -0.35 -13.19 -6.84
C VAL A 47 -0.49 -14.14 -8.03
N ILE A 48 0.54 -14.20 -8.87
CA ILE A 48 0.61 -15.16 -9.99
C ILE A 48 1.58 -16.26 -9.58
N GLU A 49 1.06 -17.48 -9.40
CA GLU A 49 1.87 -18.65 -9.10
C GLU A 49 2.30 -19.37 -10.38
N PHE A 50 3.55 -19.82 -10.41
CA PHE A 50 4.15 -20.54 -11.53
C PHE A 50 4.56 -21.95 -11.08
N SER A 51 4.40 -22.96 -11.93
CA SER A 51 4.74 -24.36 -11.61
C SER A 51 6.24 -24.53 -11.34
N GLU A 52 6.58 -25.28 -10.28
CA GLU A 52 7.90 -25.24 -9.62
C GLU A 52 9.07 -25.92 -10.34
N THR A 53 8.93 -26.36 -11.59
CA THR A 53 9.81 -27.43 -12.08
C THR A 53 11.25 -27.05 -12.42
N GLU A 54 11.66 -25.78 -12.57
CA GLU A 54 13.08 -25.46 -12.89
C GLU A 54 13.69 -24.17 -12.28
N ILE A 55 12.99 -23.40 -11.44
CA ILE A 55 13.41 -22.02 -11.09
C ILE A 55 13.41 -21.74 -9.57
N SER A 56 13.72 -22.71 -8.72
CA SER A 56 13.59 -22.50 -7.26
C SER A 56 14.58 -21.46 -6.70
N LEU A 57 15.86 -21.50 -7.12
CA LEU A 57 16.90 -20.58 -6.64
C LEU A 57 16.66 -19.13 -7.08
N TRP A 58 16.33 -18.90 -8.35
CA TRP A 58 16.05 -17.57 -8.88
C TRP A 58 14.73 -17.00 -8.34
N LYS A 59 13.72 -17.84 -8.13
CA LYS A 59 12.47 -17.43 -7.45
C LYS A 59 12.76 -16.97 -6.02
N ASN A 60 13.54 -17.74 -5.26
CA ASN A 60 13.90 -17.38 -3.89
C ASN A 60 14.74 -16.10 -3.82
N LEU A 61 15.72 -15.94 -4.73
CA LEU A 61 16.52 -14.71 -4.82
C LEU A 61 15.66 -13.51 -5.20
N GLY A 62 14.71 -13.69 -6.12
CA GLY A 62 13.73 -12.67 -6.50
C GLY A 62 12.84 -12.25 -5.32
N SER A 63 12.32 -13.20 -4.56
CA SER A 63 11.53 -12.92 -3.34
C SER A 63 12.35 -12.19 -2.27
N LEU A 64 13.62 -12.57 -2.08
CA LEU A 64 14.52 -11.90 -1.16
C LEU A 64 14.80 -10.45 -1.60
N LEU A 65 15.03 -10.24 -2.90
CA LEU A 65 15.22 -8.91 -3.47
C LEU A 65 13.95 -8.05 -3.27
N MET A 66 12.77 -8.62 -3.52
CA MET A 66 11.49 -7.94 -3.28
C MET A 66 11.33 -7.54 -1.82
N MET A 67 11.59 -8.45 -0.89
CA MET A 67 11.53 -8.16 0.55
C MET A 67 12.46 -7.00 0.94
N ILE A 68 13.68 -6.95 0.38
CA ILE A 68 14.63 -5.84 0.63
C ILE A 68 14.07 -4.52 0.07
N ILE A 69 13.57 -4.52 -1.17
CA ILE A 69 13.04 -3.33 -1.83
C ILE A 69 11.81 -2.80 -1.09
N GLU A 70 10.87 -3.68 -0.72
CA GLU A 70 9.69 -3.35 0.07
C GLU A 70 10.07 -2.81 1.45
N GLY A 71 11.07 -3.40 2.10
CA GLY A 71 11.63 -2.89 3.36
C GLY A 71 12.21 -1.48 3.22
N VAL A 72 12.97 -1.22 2.16
CA VAL A 72 13.53 0.10 1.85
C VAL A 72 12.42 1.12 1.58
N ILE A 73 11.44 0.78 0.73
CA ILE A 73 10.30 1.66 0.43
C ILE A 73 9.48 1.93 1.68
N THR A 74 9.26 0.93 2.52
CA THR A 74 8.52 1.07 3.78
C THR A 74 9.25 2.00 4.73
N TYR A 75 10.55 1.77 4.93
CA TYR A 75 11.36 2.62 5.80
C TYR A 75 11.34 4.08 5.36
N TYR A 76 11.69 4.35 4.10
CA TYR A 76 11.70 5.72 3.57
C TYR A 76 10.30 6.31 3.46
N GLY A 77 9.30 5.50 3.14
CA GLY A 77 7.90 5.90 3.06
C GLY A 77 7.37 6.39 4.41
N VAL A 78 7.59 5.61 5.47
CA VAL A 78 7.26 6.03 6.84
C VAL A 78 8.03 7.30 7.21
N TRP A 79 9.32 7.35 6.91
CA TRP A 79 10.13 8.53 7.20
C TRP A 79 9.64 9.80 6.47
N LEU A 80 9.23 9.67 5.21
CA LEU A 80 8.65 10.76 4.42
C LEU A 80 7.31 11.23 5.00
N THR A 81 6.46 10.30 5.44
CA THR A 81 5.20 10.65 6.11
C THR A 81 5.45 11.38 7.43
N TYR A 82 6.45 10.95 8.19
CA TYR A 82 6.84 11.59 9.44
C TYR A 82 7.35 13.02 9.21
N GLN A 83 8.24 13.22 8.24
CA GLN A 83 8.72 14.54 7.87
C GLN A 83 7.59 15.48 7.44
N ALA A 84 6.58 14.99 6.71
CA ALA A 84 5.43 15.79 6.32
C ALA A 84 4.56 16.19 7.53
N ASN A 85 4.48 15.35 8.56
CA ASN A 85 3.83 15.68 9.81
C ASN A 85 4.60 16.75 10.59
N GLU A 86 5.92 16.56 10.74
CA GLU A 86 6.83 17.49 11.44
C GLU A 86 6.87 18.88 10.80
N LYS A 87 6.81 18.96 9.46
CA LYS A 87 6.75 20.23 8.72
C LYS A 87 5.44 21.00 8.90
N GLY A 88 4.38 20.33 9.35
CA GLY A 88 3.11 20.95 9.68
C GLY A 88 3.10 21.38 11.15
N ASP A 89 2.25 20.73 11.94
CA ASP A 89 2.14 20.99 13.38
C ASP A 89 2.97 20.04 14.27
N GLY A 90 3.57 18.99 13.71
CA GLY A 90 4.38 18.00 14.44
C GLY A 90 3.63 17.14 15.45
N LYS A 91 2.29 17.15 15.46
CA LYS A 91 1.48 16.45 16.48
C LYS A 91 0.87 15.17 15.94
N ASP A 92 0.54 14.26 16.86
CA ASP A 92 -0.32 13.09 16.64
C ASP A 92 0.06 12.22 15.42
N PHE A 93 1.36 12.09 15.14
CA PHE A 93 1.84 11.38 13.96
C PHE A 93 1.27 9.96 13.86
N PHE A 94 1.42 9.15 14.92
CA PHE A 94 0.93 7.77 14.92
C PHE A 94 -0.59 7.69 14.75
N LEU A 95 -1.34 8.60 15.38
CA LEU A 95 -2.79 8.67 15.23
C LEU A 95 -3.16 8.89 13.76
N ARG A 96 -2.54 9.88 13.10
CA ARG A 96 -2.79 10.20 11.69
C ARG A 96 -2.34 9.08 10.77
N PHE A 97 -1.13 8.56 10.99
CA PHE A 97 -0.56 7.49 10.21
C PHE A 97 -1.46 6.25 10.20
N ILE A 98 -1.85 5.76 11.38
CA ILE A 98 -2.70 4.57 11.51
C ILE A 98 -4.08 4.81 10.92
N SER A 99 -4.70 5.95 11.27
CA SER A 99 -6.08 6.23 10.87
C SER A 99 -6.20 6.41 9.35
N LEU A 100 -5.25 7.11 8.73
CA LEU A 100 -5.26 7.36 7.28
C LEU A 100 -4.77 6.15 6.46
N SER A 101 -3.96 5.26 7.04
CA SER A 101 -3.47 4.06 6.35
C SER A 101 -4.61 3.18 5.83
N LEU A 102 -5.70 3.03 6.58
CA LEU A 102 -6.84 2.22 6.15
C LEU A 102 -7.54 2.78 4.91
N PRO A 103 -8.08 4.01 4.89
CA PRO A 103 -8.79 4.50 3.71
C PRO A 103 -7.88 4.71 2.50
N VAL A 104 -6.61 5.09 2.72
CA VAL A 104 -5.64 5.22 1.62
C VAL A 104 -5.29 3.85 1.05
N GLY A 105 -4.92 2.90 1.91
CA GLY A 105 -4.55 1.54 1.51
C GLY A 105 -5.71 0.80 0.86
N PHE A 106 -6.92 0.89 1.42
CA PHE A 106 -8.11 0.24 0.87
C PHE A 106 -8.49 0.79 -0.51
N LYS A 107 -8.47 2.12 -0.69
CA LYS A 107 -8.73 2.74 -1.99
C LYS A 107 -7.70 2.29 -3.03
N LEU A 108 -6.42 2.25 -2.65
CA LEU A 108 -5.36 1.81 -3.55
C LEU A 108 -5.49 0.33 -3.90
N ALA A 109 -5.80 -0.52 -2.92
CA ALA A 109 -6.03 -1.95 -3.12
C ALA A 109 -7.16 -2.21 -4.11
N LEU A 110 -8.26 -1.44 -4.08
CA LEU A 110 -9.34 -1.57 -5.07
C LEU A 110 -8.88 -1.24 -6.50
N TYR A 111 -8.10 -0.18 -6.69
CA TYR A 111 -7.57 0.14 -8.02
C TYR A 111 -6.60 -0.94 -8.51
N PHE A 112 -5.70 -1.36 -7.63
CA PHE A 112 -4.70 -2.37 -7.95
C PHE A 112 -5.26 -3.78 -8.06
N LEU A 113 -6.43 -4.06 -7.49
CA LEU A 113 -7.16 -5.29 -7.74
C LEU A 113 -7.59 -5.38 -9.21
N LEU A 114 -8.20 -4.32 -9.74
CA LEU A 114 -8.59 -4.27 -11.16
C LEU A 114 -7.38 -4.35 -12.08
N THR A 115 -6.33 -3.57 -11.78
CA THR A 115 -5.07 -3.63 -12.53
C THR A 115 -4.45 -5.03 -12.45
N GLY A 116 -4.41 -5.64 -11.27
CA GLY A 116 -3.85 -6.96 -11.02
C GLY A 116 -4.57 -8.06 -11.81
N LEU A 117 -5.91 -8.00 -11.88
CA LEU A 117 -6.68 -8.93 -12.73
C LEU A 117 -6.34 -8.77 -14.22
N GLY A 118 -6.16 -7.53 -14.68
CA GLY A 118 -5.69 -7.25 -16.04
C GLY A 118 -4.28 -7.80 -16.30
N LEU A 119 -3.36 -7.59 -15.36
CA LEU A 119 -1.99 -8.12 -15.44
C LEU A 119 -1.96 -9.65 -15.41
N ALA A 120 -2.85 -10.29 -14.64
CA ALA A 120 -2.99 -11.75 -14.63
C ALA A 120 -3.44 -12.28 -16.00
N ALA A 121 -4.42 -11.64 -16.64
CA ALA A 121 -4.85 -12.01 -17.98
C ALA A 121 -3.73 -11.81 -19.02
N ILE A 122 -3.01 -10.68 -18.96
CA ILE A 122 -1.84 -10.43 -19.83
C ILE A 122 -0.76 -11.48 -19.61
N SER A 123 -0.48 -11.84 -18.36
CA SER A 123 0.53 -12.85 -18.02
C SER A 123 0.14 -14.21 -18.58
N ALA A 124 -1.12 -14.63 -18.47
CA ALA A 124 -1.60 -15.87 -19.06
C ALA A 124 -1.40 -15.91 -20.59
N LEU A 125 -1.69 -14.80 -21.28
CA LEU A 125 -1.46 -14.68 -22.72
C LEU A 125 0.03 -14.73 -23.08
N LEU A 126 0.88 -14.03 -22.33
CA LEU A 126 2.33 -14.03 -22.53
C LEU A 126 2.93 -15.42 -22.34
N ILE A 127 2.52 -16.13 -21.29
CA ILE A 127 3.00 -17.49 -21.00
C ILE A 127 2.55 -18.46 -22.08
N THR A 128 1.29 -18.39 -22.52
CA THR A 128 0.76 -19.27 -23.56
C THR A 128 1.45 -19.01 -24.90
N GLY A 129 1.72 -17.74 -25.25
CA GLY A 129 2.31 -17.37 -26.54
C GLY A 129 3.84 -17.47 -26.60
N LEU A 130 4.54 -17.24 -25.49
CA LEU A 130 6.00 -17.09 -25.45
C LEU A 130 6.70 -18.11 -24.53
N GLY A 131 5.96 -19.00 -23.88
CA GLY A 131 6.51 -20.02 -22.98
C GLY A 131 7.31 -19.44 -21.82
N SER A 132 8.53 -19.94 -21.62
CA SER A 132 9.43 -19.54 -20.53
C SER A 132 9.81 -18.05 -20.56
N PHE A 133 9.96 -17.48 -21.75
CA PHE A 133 10.21 -16.04 -21.88
C PHE A 133 9.01 -15.22 -21.38
N GLY A 134 7.79 -15.68 -21.65
CA GLY A 134 6.56 -15.08 -21.15
C GLY A 134 6.48 -15.06 -19.62
N VAL A 135 6.99 -16.10 -18.95
CA VAL A 135 7.08 -16.17 -17.49
C VAL A 135 8.01 -15.08 -16.95
N VAL A 136 9.22 -14.93 -17.51
CA VAL A 136 10.20 -13.92 -17.06
C VAL A 136 9.64 -12.51 -17.22
N VAL A 137 9.00 -12.22 -18.37
CA VAL A 137 8.36 -10.92 -18.61
C VAL A 137 7.23 -10.68 -17.60
N SER A 138 6.41 -11.68 -17.31
CA SER A 138 5.32 -11.58 -16.33
C SER A 138 5.85 -11.32 -14.92
N MET A 139 6.92 -11.99 -14.51
CA MET A 139 7.58 -11.74 -13.22
C MET A 139 8.08 -10.30 -13.10
N LEU A 140 8.72 -9.77 -14.15
CA LEU A 140 9.20 -8.38 -14.17
C LEU A 140 8.03 -7.38 -14.09
N ILE A 141 6.95 -7.61 -14.82
CA ILE A 141 5.75 -6.76 -14.78
C ILE A 141 5.16 -6.75 -13.37
N MET A 142 5.00 -7.92 -12.75
CA MET A 142 4.47 -8.03 -11.38
C MET A 142 5.38 -7.37 -10.36
N PHE A 143 6.69 -7.56 -10.48
CA PHE A 143 7.70 -6.89 -9.65
C PHE A 143 7.55 -5.35 -9.70
N LEU A 144 7.42 -4.79 -10.90
CA LEU A 144 7.25 -3.35 -11.08
C LEU A 144 5.90 -2.87 -10.55
N ALA A 145 4.83 -3.64 -10.77
CA ALA A 145 3.49 -3.32 -10.29
C ALA A 145 3.42 -3.30 -8.75
N THR A 146 4.03 -4.28 -8.08
CA THR A 146 4.15 -4.32 -6.62
C THR A 146 4.97 -3.14 -6.12
N THR A 147 6.14 -2.87 -6.71
CA THR A 147 6.97 -1.71 -6.34
C THR A 147 6.18 -0.40 -6.46
N ALA A 148 5.41 -0.23 -7.54
CA ALA A 148 4.56 0.93 -7.75
C ALA A 148 3.43 1.03 -6.72
N PHE A 149 2.81 -0.09 -6.33
CA PHE A 149 1.78 -0.13 -5.29
C PHE A 149 2.31 0.43 -3.96
N TYR A 150 3.44 -0.08 -3.48
CA TYR A 150 4.06 0.39 -2.24
C TYR A 150 4.47 1.87 -2.33
N GLY A 151 5.10 2.28 -3.41
CA GLY A 151 5.51 3.68 -3.61
C GLY A 151 4.31 4.63 -3.60
N LEU A 152 3.25 4.30 -4.35
CA LEU A 152 2.03 5.11 -4.43
C LEU A 152 1.27 5.16 -3.10
N PHE A 153 1.29 4.09 -2.32
CA PHE A 153 0.70 4.07 -0.97
C PHE A 153 1.33 5.17 -0.10
N PHE A 154 2.66 5.15 0.04
CA PHE A 154 3.35 6.12 0.90
C PHE A 154 3.28 7.55 0.36
N VAL A 155 3.33 7.74 -0.96
CA VAL A 155 3.13 9.08 -1.56
C VAL A 155 1.73 9.62 -1.23
N GLN A 156 0.69 8.81 -1.39
CA GLN A 156 -0.67 9.24 -1.07
C GLN A 156 -0.86 9.48 0.43
N LEU A 157 -0.34 8.59 1.27
CA LEU A 157 -0.41 8.74 2.72
C LEU A 157 0.31 10.01 3.18
N ARG A 158 1.50 10.29 2.62
CA ARG A 158 2.26 11.53 2.88
C ARG A 158 1.46 12.76 2.50
N ASN A 159 0.78 12.76 1.36
CA ASN A 159 -0.05 13.89 0.93
C ASN A 159 -1.24 14.10 1.86
N HIS A 160 -1.89 13.02 2.32
CA HIS A 160 -2.97 13.13 3.31
C HIS A 160 -2.46 13.68 4.65
N ILE A 161 -1.33 13.17 5.15
CA ILE A 161 -0.71 13.66 6.38
C ILE A 161 -0.31 15.14 6.24
N ALA A 162 0.34 15.53 5.14
CA ALA A 162 0.74 16.91 4.87
C ALA A 162 -0.45 17.88 4.90
N ARG A 163 -1.60 17.45 4.37
CA ARG A 163 -2.84 18.24 4.43
C ARG A 163 -3.37 18.34 5.85
N VAL A 164 -3.41 17.23 6.59
CA VAL A 164 -3.93 17.17 7.97
C VAL A 164 -3.06 17.97 8.94
N SER A 165 -1.74 17.90 8.80
CA SER A 165 -0.78 18.61 9.64
C SER A 165 -0.70 20.12 9.34
N GLY A 166 -1.31 20.59 8.26
CA GLY A 166 -1.25 21.99 7.82
C GLY A 166 0.01 22.36 7.04
N TYR A 167 0.88 21.40 6.72
CA TYR A 167 2.07 21.62 5.89
C TYR A 167 1.71 22.12 4.48
N GLU A 168 0.70 21.54 3.85
CA GLU A 168 0.21 21.97 2.51
C GLU A 168 -0.98 22.94 2.64
N SER A 169 -0.89 23.97 3.50
CA SER A 169 -1.93 25.00 3.62
C SER A 169 -1.98 25.94 2.40
N GLN A 170 -2.57 25.45 1.30
CA GLN A 170 -3.33 26.17 0.26
C GLN A 170 -3.91 25.21 -0.78
#